data_AF-B7LCE1-F1
#
_entry.id   AF-B7LCE1-F1
#
_cell.length_a   1.000
_cell.length_b   1.000
_cell.length_c   1.000
_cell.angle_alpha   90.00
_cell.angle_beta   90.00
_cell.angle_gamma   90.00
#
_symmetry.space_group_name_H-M   'P 1'
#
loop_
_entity.id
_entity.type
_entity.pdbx_description
1 polymer ?
#
loop_
_entity_poly.entity_id
_entity_poly.type
_entity_poly.pdbx_seq_one_letter_code
_entity_poly.pdbx_strand_id
1 'polypeptide(L)'
;MLHPRARTMLLLSLPAVAIGIASSLILIVVMKIASALQNLLWQRLPGTLGIAQDSPLWIIGVLTLTGIAVGLVIRFSQGHAGPDPACEPLIGAPVPPSALPGLIVALILGLAGGVSLGPEHPIMTVNIALAVAIGARLLPRVNRMEWTILASAGTIGALFGTPVAAALIFSQTLNGSSEVPLWDRLFAPLMAAAAGALTTGLFFHPHFSLPIAHYGQMEMTDILSGAIVAAIAIAAGMVAVWCLPRLHSMMHQMKNPVLVLGIGGFILGILGVIGGPVSLFKGLDEMQQMVANQAFSTSDYFLLAVIKLAALVVAAASGFRGGRIFPAVFVGVALGLMLHEHVPAVPAAITVSCAILGIVLVVTRDGWLSLFMAAVVVPNTTLLPLLCIVMLPAWLLLAGKPMMMVNRPKQQPPHDNV
;
A
#
# COMPACT_ATOMS: atom_id res chain seq x y z
N MET A 1 0.06 -39.61 -20.85
CA MET A 1 0.12 -39.27 -19.41
C MET A 1 0.81 -37.93 -19.26
N LEU A 2 0.25 -36.99 -18.49
CA LEU A 2 0.93 -35.70 -18.25
C LEU A 2 2.26 -35.94 -17.53
N HIS A 3 3.30 -35.20 -17.91
CA HIS A 3 4.57 -35.20 -17.18
C HIS A 3 4.32 -34.93 -15.68
N PRO A 4 5.03 -35.59 -14.74
CA PRO A 4 4.77 -35.45 -13.30
C PRO A 4 4.71 -33.99 -12.81
N ARG A 5 5.54 -33.13 -13.39
CA ARG A 5 5.53 -31.68 -13.13
C ARG A 5 4.21 -31.02 -13.56
N ALA A 6 3.75 -31.28 -14.79
CA ALA A 6 2.49 -30.74 -15.31
C ALA A 6 1.28 -31.23 -14.49
N ARG A 7 1.28 -32.49 -14.06
CA ARG A 7 0.24 -33.02 -13.17
C ARG A 7 0.24 -32.29 -11.82
N THR A 8 1.41 -32.02 -11.26
CA THR A 8 1.54 -31.30 -9.98
C THR A 8 1.04 -29.86 -10.10
N MET A 9 1.41 -29.15 -11.16
CA MET A 9 0.93 -27.80 -11.46
C MET A 9 -0.60 -27.74 -11.60
N LEU A 10 -1.17 -28.71 -12.32
CA LEU A 10 -2.61 -28.77 -12.53
C LEU A 10 -3.38 -29.08 -11.23
N LEU A 11 -2.80 -29.87 -10.33
CA LEU A 11 -3.40 -30.12 -9.02
C LEU A 11 -3.29 -28.89 -8.10
N LEU A 12 -2.19 -28.12 -8.17
CA LEU A 12 -2.00 -26.90 -7.39
C LEU A 12 -2.77 -25.70 -7.92
N SER A 13 -3.23 -25.73 -9.18
CA SER A 13 -3.99 -24.62 -9.78
C SER A 13 -5.36 -24.42 -9.13
N LEU A 14 -6.07 -25.52 -8.82
CA LEU A 14 -7.37 -25.49 -8.15
C LEU A 14 -7.35 -24.76 -6.79
N PRO A 15 -6.49 -25.15 -5.82
CA PRO A 15 -6.40 -24.43 -4.55
C PRO A 15 -5.87 -23.01 -4.74
N ALA A 16 -4.96 -22.77 -5.69
CA ALA A 16 -4.49 -21.43 -6.01
C ALA A 16 -5.62 -20.50 -6.48
N VAL A 17 -6.44 -20.95 -7.44
CA VAL A 17 -7.60 -20.20 -7.94
C VAL A 17 -8.60 -19.95 -6.82
N ALA A 18 -8.93 -20.97 -6.01
CA ALA A 18 -9.84 -20.82 -4.89
C ALA A 18 -9.35 -19.78 -3.87
N ILE A 19 -8.05 -19.77 -3.54
CA ILE A 19 -7.46 -18.78 -2.65
C ILE A 19 -7.44 -17.39 -3.29
N GLY A 20 -7.16 -17.28 -4.58
CA GLY A 20 -7.24 -16.02 -5.31
C GLY A 20 -8.63 -15.40 -5.23
N ILE A 21 -9.67 -16.19 -5.52
CA ILE A 21 -11.07 -15.77 -5.40
C ILE A 21 -11.39 -15.37 -3.96
N ALA A 22 -11.06 -16.21 -2.97
CA ALA A 22 -11.34 -15.92 -1.57
C ALA A 22 -10.65 -14.63 -1.08
N SER A 23 -9.38 -14.45 -1.44
CA SER A 23 -8.59 -13.27 -1.08
C SER A 23 -9.19 -11.98 -1.68
N SER A 24 -9.67 -12.05 -2.92
CA SER A 24 -10.37 -10.95 -3.58
C SER A 24 -11.74 -10.68 -2.94
N LEU A 25 -12.54 -11.71 -2.63
CA LEU A 25 -13.84 -11.52 -1.99
C LEU A 25 -13.72 -10.82 -0.64
N ILE A 26 -12.70 -11.17 0.16
CA ILE A 26 -12.41 -10.47 1.42
C ILE A 26 -12.10 -9.00 1.17
N LEU A 27 -11.22 -8.70 0.20
CA LEU A 27 -10.94 -7.32 -0.20
C LEU A 27 -12.21 -6.58 -0.61
N ILE A 28 -13.03 -7.16 -1.50
CA ILE A 28 -14.27 -6.56 -2.02
C ILE A 28 -15.23 -6.24 -0.89
N VAL A 29 -15.49 -7.19 0.01
CA VAL A 29 -16.42 -7.00 1.13
C VAL A 29 -15.95 -5.87 2.03
N VAL A 30 -14.67 -5.89 2.42
CA VAL A 30 -14.10 -4.85 3.29
C VAL A 30 -14.16 -3.48 2.62
N MET A 31 -13.75 -3.38 1.35
CA MET A 31 -13.76 -2.12 0.61
C MET A 31 -15.18 -1.58 0.41
N LYS A 32 -16.16 -2.45 0.16
CA LYS A 32 -17.56 -2.04 -0.03
C LYS A 32 -18.17 -1.51 1.28
N ILE A 33 -17.89 -2.15 2.41
CA ILE A 33 -18.33 -1.67 3.73
C ILE A 33 -17.65 -0.34 4.06
N ALA A 34 -16.33 -0.24 3.84
CA ALA A 34 -15.58 1.00 4.07
C ALA A 34 -16.11 2.14 3.20
N SER A 35 -16.39 1.90 1.92
CA SER A 35 -16.95 2.89 1.00
C SER A 35 -18.37 3.34 1.39
N ALA A 36 -19.23 2.40 1.81
CA ALA A 36 -20.57 2.74 2.31
C ALA A 36 -20.50 3.62 3.57
N LEU A 37 -19.58 3.29 4.49
CA LEU A 37 -19.35 4.09 5.69
C LEU A 37 -18.72 5.45 5.36
N GLN A 38 -17.80 5.51 4.39
CA GLN A 38 -17.21 6.76 3.89
C GLN A 38 -18.30 7.69 3.33
N ASN A 39 -19.21 7.18 2.50
CA ASN A 39 -20.33 7.95 1.97
C ASN A 39 -21.22 8.51 3.10
N LEU A 40 -21.50 7.70 4.11
CA LEU A 40 -22.27 8.13 5.27
C LEU A 40 -21.56 9.27 6.02
N LEU A 41 -20.28 9.11 6.33
CA LEU A 41 -19.48 10.07 7.12
C LEU A 41 -19.21 11.39 6.38
N TRP A 42 -18.93 11.33 5.08
CA TRP A 42 -18.43 12.48 4.33
C TRP A 42 -19.47 13.16 3.44
N GLN A 43 -20.60 12.51 3.14
CA GLN A 43 -21.65 13.08 2.29
C GLN A 43 -22.98 13.21 3.02
N ARG A 44 -23.51 12.11 3.57
CA ARG A 44 -24.88 12.10 4.13
C ARG A 44 -24.98 12.86 5.44
N LEU A 45 -24.13 12.55 6.42
CA LEU A 45 -24.14 13.20 7.73
C LEU A 45 -23.90 14.73 7.64
N PRO A 46 -22.84 15.24 6.98
CA PRO A 46 -22.65 16.68 6.86
C PRO A 46 -23.80 17.34 6.10
N GLY A 47 -24.31 16.69 5.05
CA GLY A 47 -25.50 17.16 4.32
C GLY A 47 -26.74 17.31 5.20
N THR A 48 -27.02 16.34 6.08
CA THR A 48 -28.15 16.43 7.02
C THR A 48 -27.97 17.48 8.12
N LEU A 49 -26.72 17.81 8.45
CA LEU A 49 -26.39 18.82 9.46
C LEU A 49 -26.23 20.23 8.86
N GLY A 50 -26.32 20.38 7.53
CA GLY A 50 -26.07 21.64 6.83
C GLY A 50 -24.61 22.10 6.87
N ILE A 51 -23.67 21.18 7.08
CA ILE A 51 -22.24 21.44 7.13
C ILE A 51 -21.64 21.13 5.76
N ALA A 52 -20.81 22.03 5.23
CA ALA A 52 -20.09 21.78 3.98
C ALA A 52 -19.12 20.59 4.13
N GLN A 53 -19.00 19.77 3.10
CA GLN A 53 -18.19 18.53 3.16
C GLN A 53 -16.69 18.80 3.35
N ASP A 54 -16.23 19.95 2.88
CA ASP A 54 -14.88 20.50 3.03
C ASP A 54 -14.70 21.37 4.28
N SER A 55 -15.70 21.41 5.17
CA SER A 55 -15.63 22.19 6.40
C SER A 55 -14.44 21.74 7.25
N PRO A 56 -13.56 22.67 7.66
CA PRO A 56 -12.40 22.34 8.48
C PRO A 56 -12.74 21.61 9.78
N LEU A 57 -13.84 22.02 10.42
CA LEU A 57 -14.33 21.42 11.66
C LEU A 57 -14.80 19.97 11.43
N TRP A 58 -15.40 19.69 10.27
CA TRP A 58 -15.85 18.34 9.94
C TRP A 58 -14.66 17.41 9.69
N ILE A 59 -13.68 17.86 8.90
CA ILE A 59 -12.45 17.09 8.62
C ILE A 59 -11.73 16.72 9.92
N ILE A 60 -11.49 17.72 10.78
CA ILE A 60 -10.82 17.51 12.08
C ILE A 60 -11.65 16.59 12.97
N GLY A 61 -12.97 16.82 13.06
CA GLY A 61 -13.87 16.04 13.90
C GLY A 61 -13.92 14.57 13.49
N VAL A 62 -14.13 14.29 12.20
CA VAL A 62 -14.22 12.91 11.68
C VAL A 62 -12.91 12.17 11.88
N LEU A 63 -11.76 12.75 11.52
CA LEU A 63 -10.46 12.08 11.66
C LEU A 63 -10.08 11.84 13.13
N THR A 64 -10.39 12.77 14.03
CA THR A 64 -10.17 12.60 15.48
C THR A 64 -11.05 11.46 16.03
N LEU A 65 -12.34 11.46 15.68
CA LEU A 65 -13.27 10.39 16.07
C LEU A 65 -12.86 9.04 15.51
N THR A 66 -12.40 8.98 14.26
CA THR A 66 -11.84 7.77 13.66
C THR A 66 -10.62 7.28 14.43
N GLY A 67 -9.71 8.17 14.82
CA GLY A 67 -8.57 7.84 15.67
C GLY A 67 -8.99 7.22 17.00
N ILE A 68 -9.93 7.84 17.70
CA ILE A 68 -10.47 7.33 18.96
C ILE A 68 -11.13 5.96 18.75
N ALA A 69 -11.97 5.81 17.72
CA ALA A 69 -12.69 4.58 17.42
C ALA A 69 -11.72 3.43 17.09
N VAL A 70 -10.73 3.67 16.22
CA VAL A 70 -9.70 2.68 15.90
C VAL A 70 -8.88 2.32 17.14
N GLY A 71 -8.56 3.29 18.00
CA GLY A 71 -7.85 3.04 19.25
C GLY A 71 -8.66 2.23 20.26
N LEU A 72 -9.98 2.42 20.33
CA LEU A 72 -10.88 1.60 21.13
C LEU A 72 -10.92 0.16 20.60
N VAL A 73 -11.03 -0.02 19.28
CA VAL A 73 -11.00 -1.34 18.65
C VAL A 73 -9.70 -2.06 18.96
N ILE A 74 -8.55 -1.40 18.80
CA ILE A 74 -7.23 -1.98 19.13
C ILE A 74 -7.12 -2.33 20.61
N ARG A 75 -7.64 -1.49 21.52
CA ARG A 75 -7.57 -1.73 22.95
C ARG A 75 -8.38 -2.95 23.40
N PHE A 76 -9.56 -3.14 22.83
CA PHE A 76 -10.51 -4.16 23.31
C PHE A 76 -10.54 -5.43 22.46
N SER A 77 -9.97 -5.41 21.25
CA SER A 77 -9.91 -6.60 20.40
C SER A 77 -8.79 -7.56 20.82
N GLN A 78 -9.05 -8.86 20.70
CA GLN A 78 -8.02 -9.88 20.89
C GLN A 78 -6.84 -9.65 19.94
N GLY A 79 -5.62 -9.90 20.43
CA GLY A 79 -4.40 -9.67 19.65
C GLY A 79 -4.18 -8.21 19.22
N HIS A 80 -4.80 -7.25 19.90
CA HIS A 80 -4.69 -5.80 19.62
C HIS A 80 -5.00 -5.43 18.16
N ALA A 81 -5.97 -6.10 17.56
CA ALA A 81 -6.32 -5.95 16.15
C ALA A 81 -5.11 -6.13 15.22
N GLY A 82 -4.31 -7.17 15.48
CA GLY A 82 -3.14 -7.52 14.68
C GLY A 82 -1.87 -6.74 15.05
N PRO A 83 -0.74 -7.10 14.43
CA PRO A 83 0.53 -6.42 14.64
C PRO A 83 0.46 -4.97 14.13
N ASP A 84 1.34 -4.14 14.67
CA ASP A 84 1.54 -2.78 14.17
C ASP A 84 2.15 -2.80 12.76
N PRO A 85 1.45 -2.30 11.73
CA PRO A 85 1.96 -2.28 10.36
C PRO A 85 3.29 -1.52 10.20
N ALA A 86 3.57 -0.56 11.08
CA ALA A 86 4.84 0.17 11.04
C ALA A 86 6.04 -0.75 11.33
N CYS A 87 5.82 -1.85 12.04
CA CYS A 87 6.83 -2.82 12.48
C CYS A 87 6.91 -4.08 11.60
N GLU A 88 6.08 -4.19 10.57
CA GLU A 88 5.95 -5.41 9.77
C GLU A 88 6.36 -5.20 8.30
N PRO A 89 6.95 -6.21 7.66
CA PRO A 89 7.10 -6.24 6.21
C PRO A 89 5.73 -6.41 5.53
N LEU A 90 5.70 -6.22 4.21
CA LEU A 90 4.47 -6.38 3.43
C LEU A 90 3.89 -7.80 3.55
N ILE A 91 4.74 -8.82 3.50
CA ILE A 91 4.38 -10.23 3.68
C ILE A 91 4.96 -10.68 5.02
N GLY A 92 4.08 -10.85 6.01
CA GLY A 92 4.43 -11.25 7.38
C GLY A 92 4.08 -12.70 7.70
N ALA A 93 4.47 -13.13 8.89
CA ALA A 93 4.05 -14.41 9.42
C ALA A 93 2.52 -14.43 9.68
N PRO A 94 1.86 -15.59 9.59
CA PRO A 94 0.43 -15.71 9.85
C PRO A 94 0.10 -15.30 11.29
N VAL A 95 -0.88 -14.42 11.45
CA VAL A 95 -1.36 -13.99 12.77
C VAL A 95 -2.47 -14.92 13.27
N PRO A 96 -2.71 -14.98 14.60
CA PRO A 96 -3.82 -15.77 15.15
C PRO A 96 -5.18 -15.32 14.57
N PRO A 97 -6.06 -16.25 14.16
CA PRO A 97 -7.39 -15.92 13.62
C PRO A 97 -8.26 -15.07 14.56
N SER A 98 -8.01 -15.14 15.86
CA SER A 98 -8.69 -14.32 16.87
C SER A 98 -8.45 -12.82 16.74
N ALA A 99 -7.32 -12.40 16.12
CA ALA A 99 -7.00 -10.98 15.92
C ALA A 99 -7.72 -10.36 14.70
N LEU A 100 -8.25 -11.20 13.80
CA LEU A 100 -8.78 -10.77 12.50
C LEU A 100 -10.03 -9.89 12.60
N PRO A 101 -11.03 -10.18 13.46
CA PRO A 101 -12.22 -9.32 13.57
C PRO A 101 -11.84 -7.89 13.95
N GLY A 102 -10.94 -7.73 14.92
CA GLY A 102 -10.44 -6.41 15.33
C GLY A 102 -9.69 -5.71 14.21
N LEU A 103 -8.81 -6.43 13.50
CA LEU A 103 -8.04 -5.89 12.38
C LEU A 103 -8.94 -5.40 11.24
N ILE A 104 -9.97 -6.17 10.88
CA ILE A 104 -10.95 -5.81 9.84
C ILE A 104 -11.72 -4.56 10.24
N VAL A 105 -12.21 -4.48 11.48
CA VAL A 105 -12.96 -3.31 11.95
C VAL A 105 -12.07 -2.08 12.00
N ALA A 106 -10.84 -2.19 12.53
CA ALA A 106 -9.88 -1.10 12.57
C ALA A 106 -9.52 -0.58 11.16
N LEU A 107 -9.34 -1.49 10.21
CA LEU A 107 -9.11 -1.15 8.80
C LEU A 107 -10.31 -0.40 8.20
N ILE A 108 -11.54 -0.92 8.36
CA ILE A 108 -12.75 -0.30 7.81
C ILE A 108 -12.92 1.12 8.35
N LEU A 109 -12.77 1.30 9.66
CA LEU A 109 -12.89 2.62 10.30
C LEU A 109 -11.79 3.58 9.80
N GLY A 110 -10.55 3.11 9.70
CA GLY A 110 -9.43 3.92 9.20
C GLY A 110 -9.65 4.38 7.76
N LEU A 111 -10.00 3.45 6.86
CA LEU A 111 -10.26 3.76 5.45
C LEU A 111 -11.45 4.71 5.30
N ALA A 112 -12.59 4.39 5.93
CA ALA A 112 -13.80 5.19 5.81
C ALA A 112 -13.65 6.60 6.43
N GLY A 113 -12.85 6.69 7.48
CA GLY A 113 -12.59 7.92 8.21
C GLY A 113 -11.56 8.85 7.58
N GLY A 114 -11.03 8.55 6.38
CA GLY A 114 -10.11 9.44 5.69
C GLY A 114 -8.64 9.31 6.05
N VAL A 115 -8.25 8.27 6.83
CA VAL A 115 -6.84 8.04 7.18
C VAL A 115 -6.03 7.76 5.91
N SER A 116 -4.87 8.40 5.80
CA SER A 116 -4.02 8.28 4.60
C SER A 116 -3.16 7.01 4.62
N LEU A 117 -3.84 5.87 4.57
CA LEU A 117 -3.24 4.54 4.46
C LEU A 117 -4.04 3.68 3.48
N GLY A 118 -3.37 2.74 2.83
CA GLY A 118 -4.01 1.78 1.94
C GLY A 118 -4.47 0.50 2.63
N PRO A 119 -5.27 -0.34 1.96
CA PRO A 119 -5.77 -1.60 2.51
C PRO A 119 -4.75 -2.75 2.48
N GLU A 120 -3.62 -2.57 1.79
CA GLU A 120 -2.78 -3.67 1.34
C GLU A 120 -2.27 -4.56 2.47
N HIS A 121 -1.67 -3.98 3.52
CA HIS A 121 -1.05 -4.77 4.58
C HIS A 121 -2.11 -5.47 5.45
N PRO A 122 -3.14 -4.79 5.98
CA PRO A 122 -4.17 -5.48 6.78
C PRO A 122 -4.94 -6.55 6.00
N ILE A 123 -5.30 -6.31 4.73
CA ILE A 123 -5.99 -7.34 3.92
C ILE A 123 -5.06 -8.53 3.66
N MET A 124 -3.78 -8.27 3.37
CA MET A 124 -2.76 -9.31 3.23
C MET A 124 -2.69 -10.19 4.48
N THR A 125 -2.59 -9.56 5.65
CA THR A 125 -2.55 -10.25 6.95
C THR A 125 -3.79 -11.11 7.18
N VAL A 126 -4.98 -10.58 6.89
CA VAL A 126 -6.25 -11.33 7.02
C VAL A 126 -6.25 -12.54 6.09
N ASN A 127 -5.92 -12.35 4.81
CA ASN A 127 -5.93 -13.41 3.82
C ASN A 127 -4.90 -14.50 4.14
N ILE A 128 -3.67 -14.14 4.53
CA ILE A 128 -2.63 -15.09 4.95
C ILE A 128 -3.11 -15.88 6.16
N ALA A 129 -3.63 -15.22 7.20
CA ALA A 129 -4.05 -15.88 8.43
C ALA A 129 -5.18 -16.88 8.19
N LEU A 130 -6.19 -16.50 7.37
CA LEU A 130 -7.29 -17.40 7.01
C LEU A 130 -6.82 -18.55 6.14
N ALA A 131 -6.02 -18.28 5.10
CA ALA A 131 -5.51 -19.32 4.21
C ALA A 131 -4.65 -20.34 4.97
N VAL A 132 -3.80 -19.89 5.90
CA VAL A 132 -2.99 -20.81 6.72
C VAL A 132 -3.85 -21.56 7.73
N ALA A 133 -4.79 -20.88 8.42
CA ALA A 133 -5.63 -21.53 9.43
C ALA A 133 -6.58 -22.58 8.83
N ILE A 134 -7.15 -22.29 7.65
CA ILE A 134 -8.07 -23.19 6.95
C ILE A 134 -7.28 -24.23 6.15
N GLY A 135 -6.29 -23.79 5.37
CA GLY A 135 -5.47 -24.65 4.51
C GLY A 135 -4.68 -25.69 5.29
N ALA A 136 -4.08 -25.33 6.43
CA ALA A 136 -3.38 -26.29 7.28
C ALA A 136 -4.31 -27.35 7.91
N ARG A 137 -5.62 -27.07 8.04
CA ARG A 137 -6.62 -28.04 8.50
C ARG A 137 -7.10 -28.94 7.37
N LEU A 138 -7.34 -28.39 6.18
CA LEU A 138 -7.86 -29.13 5.03
C LEU A 138 -6.79 -30.01 4.37
N LEU A 139 -5.56 -29.53 4.27
CA LEU A 139 -4.45 -30.22 3.63
C LEU A 139 -3.18 -30.09 4.50
N PRO A 140 -3.06 -30.88 5.59
CA PRO A 140 -1.96 -30.77 6.56
C PRO A 140 -0.57 -31.05 5.97
N ARG A 141 -0.51 -31.68 4.79
CA ARG A 141 0.73 -32.00 4.08
C ARG A 141 1.36 -30.80 3.37
N VAL A 142 0.59 -29.73 3.15
CA VAL A 142 1.04 -28.51 2.46
C VAL A 142 1.72 -27.58 3.47
N ASN A 143 2.91 -27.08 3.14
CA ASN A 143 3.65 -26.18 4.02
C ASN A 143 2.86 -24.87 4.24
N ARG A 144 2.89 -24.34 5.47
CA ARG A 144 2.32 -23.03 5.81
C ARG A 144 2.83 -21.91 4.90
N MET A 145 4.10 -21.97 4.50
CA MET A 145 4.68 -20.98 3.59
C MET A 145 4.00 -20.96 2.21
N GLU A 146 3.58 -22.12 1.69
CA GLU A 146 2.87 -22.21 0.41
C GLU A 146 1.50 -21.52 0.49
N TRP A 147 0.77 -21.73 1.59
CA TRP A 147 -0.49 -21.01 1.85
C TRP A 147 -0.28 -19.50 1.96
N THR A 148 0.77 -19.07 2.66
CA THR A 148 1.14 -17.65 2.75
C THR A 148 1.40 -17.06 1.37
N ILE A 149 2.16 -17.74 0.52
CA ILE A 149 2.48 -17.28 -0.84
C ILE A 149 1.20 -17.19 -1.69
N LEU A 150 0.34 -18.20 -1.68
CA LEU A 150 -0.89 -18.20 -2.48
C LEU A 150 -1.84 -17.08 -2.05
N ALA A 151 -2.06 -16.91 -0.74
CA ALA A 151 -2.91 -15.85 -0.21
C ALA A 151 -2.32 -14.48 -0.53
N SER A 152 -1.00 -14.35 -0.44
CA SER A 152 -0.33 -13.10 -0.73
C SER A 152 -0.42 -12.74 -2.21
N ALA A 153 -0.16 -13.70 -3.09
CA ALA A 153 -0.28 -13.52 -4.53
C ALA A 153 -1.72 -13.18 -4.95
N GLY A 154 -2.71 -13.92 -4.41
CA GLY A 154 -4.13 -13.63 -4.62
C GLY A 154 -4.51 -12.22 -4.19
N THR A 155 -4.02 -11.78 -3.03
CA THR A 155 -4.26 -10.42 -2.51
C THR A 155 -3.59 -9.35 -3.36
N ILE A 156 -2.32 -9.54 -3.76
CA ILE A 156 -1.59 -8.63 -4.66
C ILE A 156 -2.34 -8.51 -6.00
N GLY A 157 -2.75 -9.64 -6.58
CA GLY A 157 -3.53 -9.67 -7.80
C GLY A 157 -4.85 -8.92 -7.67
N ALA A 158 -5.56 -9.08 -6.54
CA ALA A 158 -6.78 -8.36 -6.25
C ALA A 158 -6.57 -6.84 -6.08
N LEU A 159 -5.54 -6.43 -5.33
CA LEU A 159 -5.24 -5.03 -5.06
C LEU A 159 -4.79 -4.25 -6.29
N PHE A 160 -3.93 -4.87 -7.12
CA PHE A 160 -3.34 -4.22 -8.29
C PHE A 160 -4.06 -4.53 -9.60
N GLY A 161 -5.04 -5.44 -9.59
CA GLY A 161 -5.78 -5.83 -10.79
C GLY A 161 -4.95 -6.62 -11.81
N THR A 162 -3.81 -7.20 -11.42
CA THR A 162 -2.94 -7.95 -12.34
C THR A 162 -2.11 -9.03 -11.65
N PRO A 163 -1.92 -10.20 -12.29
CA PRO A 163 -1.03 -11.24 -11.77
C PRO A 163 0.46 -10.89 -11.87
N VAL A 164 0.83 -9.93 -12.74
CA VAL A 164 2.24 -9.62 -13.02
C VAL A 164 2.94 -9.07 -11.79
N ALA A 165 2.27 -8.23 -11.00
CA ALA A 165 2.80 -7.70 -9.75
C ALA A 165 3.22 -8.83 -8.78
N ALA A 166 2.39 -9.87 -8.66
CA ALA A 166 2.70 -11.01 -7.80
C ALA A 166 3.90 -11.80 -8.34
N ALA A 167 3.97 -12.06 -9.65
CA ALA A 167 5.11 -12.74 -10.24
C ALA A 167 6.43 -12.01 -9.99
N LEU A 168 6.41 -10.69 -10.15
CA LEU A 168 7.55 -9.83 -9.92
C LEU A 168 8.04 -9.89 -8.46
N ILE A 169 7.15 -9.72 -7.49
CA ILE A 169 7.48 -9.80 -6.05
C ILE A 169 8.00 -11.19 -5.70
N PHE A 170 7.32 -12.25 -6.14
CA PHE A 170 7.69 -13.62 -5.75
C PHE A 170 8.94 -14.14 -6.48
N SER A 171 9.32 -13.55 -7.62
CA SER A 171 10.56 -13.91 -8.34
C SER A 171 11.81 -13.78 -7.47
N GLN A 172 11.83 -12.83 -6.53
CA GLN A 172 12.96 -12.64 -5.60
C GLN A 172 12.94 -13.68 -4.48
N THR A 173 11.76 -14.02 -3.97
CA THR A 173 11.62 -14.93 -2.81
C THR A 173 11.68 -16.41 -3.17
N LEU A 174 11.32 -16.80 -4.40
CA LEU A 174 11.22 -18.20 -4.84
C LEU A 174 12.48 -18.73 -5.53
N ASN A 175 13.58 -17.96 -5.57
CA ASN A 175 14.77 -18.26 -6.36
C ASN A 175 15.74 -19.33 -5.77
N GLY A 176 15.34 -20.05 -4.71
CA GLY A 176 16.27 -20.88 -3.91
C GLY A 176 16.61 -22.29 -4.41
N SER A 177 16.36 -22.68 -5.66
CA SER A 177 16.69 -24.04 -6.10
C SER A 177 16.98 -24.10 -7.60
N SER A 178 18.07 -24.77 -7.99
CA SER A 178 18.55 -24.83 -9.38
C SER A 178 17.83 -25.90 -10.22
N GLU A 179 17.03 -26.78 -9.61
CA GLU A 179 16.52 -27.99 -10.25
C GLU A 179 15.16 -27.81 -10.93
N VAL A 180 14.42 -26.77 -10.54
CA VAL A 180 13.06 -26.50 -11.01
C VAL A 180 13.00 -25.08 -11.57
N PRO A 181 12.58 -24.89 -12.84
CA PRO A 181 12.43 -23.57 -13.44
C PRO A 181 11.61 -22.63 -12.55
N LEU A 182 11.96 -21.34 -12.51
CA LEU A 182 11.21 -20.34 -11.75
C LEU A 182 9.74 -20.28 -12.17
N TRP A 183 9.46 -20.43 -13.48
CA TRP A 183 8.09 -20.48 -14.01
C TRP A 183 7.25 -21.56 -13.33
N ASP A 184 7.84 -22.74 -13.09
CA ASP A 184 7.13 -23.86 -12.47
C ASP A 184 6.69 -23.53 -11.03
N ARG A 185 7.49 -22.72 -10.32
CA ARG A 185 7.17 -22.26 -8.96
C ARG A 185 6.21 -21.09 -8.94
N LEU A 186 6.30 -20.21 -9.93
CA LEU A 186 5.42 -19.05 -10.04
C LEU A 186 4.03 -19.40 -10.56
N PHE A 187 3.83 -20.58 -11.15
CA PHE A 187 2.55 -20.95 -11.74
C PHE A 187 1.37 -20.85 -10.75
N ALA A 188 1.49 -21.44 -9.56
CA ALA A 188 0.41 -21.38 -8.57
C ALA A 188 0.19 -19.96 -8.01
N PRO A 189 1.23 -19.19 -7.61
CA PRO A 189 1.09 -17.77 -7.27
C PRO A 189 0.44 -16.94 -8.38
N LEU A 190 0.83 -17.14 -9.64
CA LEU A 190 0.26 -16.46 -10.80
C LEU A 190 -1.22 -16.78 -10.98
N MET A 191 -1.61 -18.05 -10.84
CA MET A 191 -3.01 -18.47 -10.93
C MET A 191 -3.86 -17.85 -9.79
N ALA A 192 -3.33 -17.81 -8.57
CA ALA A 192 -4.00 -17.14 -7.45
C ALA A 192 -4.15 -15.64 -7.71
N ALA A 193 -3.08 -14.97 -8.15
CA ALA A 193 -3.10 -13.55 -8.46
C ALA A 193 -4.04 -13.21 -9.62
N ALA A 194 -4.07 -14.04 -10.67
CA ALA A 194 -4.97 -13.87 -11.81
C ALA A 194 -6.43 -14.04 -11.39
N ALA A 195 -6.73 -15.09 -10.61
CA ALA A 195 -8.07 -15.28 -10.07
C ALA A 195 -8.49 -14.12 -9.16
N GLY A 196 -7.58 -13.61 -8.32
CA GLY A 196 -7.84 -12.44 -7.47
C GLY A 196 -8.09 -11.16 -8.28
N ALA A 197 -7.30 -10.92 -9.32
CA ALA A 197 -7.46 -9.79 -10.23
C ALA A 197 -8.81 -9.85 -10.98
N LEU A 198 -9.13 -10.99 -11.60
CA LEU A 198 -10.36 -11.20 -12.35
C LEU A 198 -11.59 -11.08 -11.44
N THR A 199 -11.55 -11.69 -10.25
CA THR A 199 -12.67 -11.61 -9.29
C THR A 199 -12.90 -10.17 -8.85
N THR A 200 -11.84 -9.41 -8.54
CA THR A 200 -11.96 -8.00 -8.18
C THR A 200 -12.56 -7.20 -9.34
N GLY A 201 -12.07 -7.46 -10.56
CA GLY A 201 -12.56 -6.84 -11.78
C GLY A 201 -14.06 -7.01 -12.02
N LEU A 202 -14.69 -8.09 -11.54
CA LEU A 202 -16.15 -8.25 -11.66
C LEU A 202 -16.95 -7.24 -10.83
N PHE A 203 -16.35 -6.61 -9.82
CA PHE A 203 -17.03 -5.70 -8.89
C PHE A 203 -16.52 -4.27 -8.98
N PHE A 204 -15.20 -4.08 -9.05
CA PHE A 204 -14.58 -2.77 -9.27
C PHE A 204 -13.22 -2.92 -9.97
N HIS A 205 -12.85 -1.94 -10.78
CA HIS A 205 -11.57 -1.94 -11.48
C HIS A 205 -10.59 -1.02 -10.74
N PRO A 206 -9.46 -1.54 -10.21
CA PRO A 206 -8.40 -0.69 -9.67
C PRO A 206 -7.80 0.17 -10.80
N HIS A 207 -8.23 1.43 -10.92
CA HIS A 207 -7.79 2.35 -11.96
C HIS A 207 -6.55 3.15 -11.52
N PHE A 208 -5.38 2.54 -11.67
CA PHE A 208 -4.09 3.21 -11.39
C PHE A 208 -3.61 4.12 -12.52
N SER A 209 -4.02 3.85 -13.76
CA SER A 209 -3.54 4.58 -14.94
C SER A 209 -4.00 6.02 -14.91
N LEU A 210 -3.07 6.96 -15.04
CA LEU A 210 -3.37 8.38 -15.18
C LEU A 210 -3.43 8.79 -16.66
N PRO A 211 -4.31 9.73 -17.05
CA PRO A 211 -4.40 10.24 -18.41
C PRO A 211 -3.25 11.22 -18.72
N ILE A 212 -2.01 10.72 -18.70
CA ILE A 212 -0.80 11.48 -19.00
C ILE A 212 -0.49 11.37 -20.50
N ALA A 213 0.01 12.46 -21.09
CA ALA A 213 0.40 12.50 -22.50
C ALA A 213 1.39 11.36 -22.83
N HIS A 214 1.15 10.71 -23.98
CA HIS A 214 1.98 9.60 -24.42
C HIS A 214 3.41 10.07 -24.73
N TYR A 215 4.40 9.34 -24.22
CA TYR A 215 5.81 9.61 -24.45
C TYR A 215 6.31 8.84 -25.67
N GLY A 216 6.58 9.57 -26.76
CA GLY A 216 6.79 8.99 -28.09
C GLY A 216 8.25 8.67 -28.44
N GLN A 217 9.22 9.49 -28.03
CA GLN A 217 10.63 9.31 -28.40
C GLN A 217 11.53 9.41 -27.17
N MET A 218 12.43 8.43 -27.03
CA MET A 218 13.43 8.35 -25.96
C MET A 218 14.59 9.30 -26.24
N GLU A 219 14.73 10.35 -25.43
CA GLU A 219 15.92 11.21 -25.45
C GLU A 219 16.91 10.83 -24.34
N MET A 220 18.21 10.96 -24.59
CA MET A 220 19.23 10.64 -23.58
C MET A 220 19.17 11.58 -22.37
N THR A 221 18.77 12.83 -22.61
CA THR A 221 18.49 13.86 -21.60
C THR A 221 17.42 13.41 -20.60
N ASP A 222 16.43 12.65 -21.06
CA ASP A 222 15.33 12.17 -20.22
C ASP A 222 15.76 11.11 -19.21
N ILE A 223 16.80 10.34 -19.51
CA ILE A 223 17.39 9.40 -18.55
C ILE A 223 18.02 10.17 -17.38
N LEU A 224 18.75 11.25 -17.68
CA LEU A 224 19.36 12.09 -16.67
C LEU A 224 18.29 12.83 -15.85
N SER A 225 17.29 13.42 -16.52
CA SER A 225 16.15 14.07 -15.87
C SER A 225 15.40 13.09 -14.97
N GLY A 226 15.12 11.87 -15.44
CA GLY A 226 14.49 10.81 -14.67
C GLY A 226 15.30 10.40 -13.43
N ALA A 227 16.63 10.31 -13.55
CA ALA A 227 17.50 10.04 -12.41
C ALA A 227 17.46 11.15 -11.35
N ILE A 228 17.44 12.42 -11.76
CA ILE A 228 17.32 13.58 -10.87
C ILE A 228 15.95 13.57 -10.17
N VAL A 229 14.87 13.35 -10.93
CA VAL A 229 13.51 13.23 -10.38
C VAL A 229 13.42 12.11 -9.35
N ALA A 230 13.93 10.93 -9.67
CA ALA A 230 13.95 9.80 -8.74
C ALA A 230 14.76 10.13 -7.48
N ALA A 231 15.89 10.83 -7.61
CA ALA A 231 16.69 11.29 -6.47
C ALA A 231 15.94 12.29 -5.58
N ILE A 232 15.16 13.22 -6.16
CA ILE A 232 14.31 14.15 -5.41
C ILE A 232 13.22 13.39 -4.64
N ALA A 233 12.52 12.46 -5.28
CA ALA A 233 11.50 11.63 -4.63
C ALA A 233 12.11 10.76 -3.53
N ILE A 234 13.31 10.22 -3.75
CA ILE A 234 14.06 9.48 -2.73
C ILE A 234 14.40 10.39 -1.55
N ALA A 235 14.91 11.60 -1.78
CA ALA A 235 15.24 12.54 -0.73
C ALA A 235 14.02 12.88 0.14
N ALA A 236 12.88 13.18 -0.50
CA ALA A 236 11.61 13.39 0.20
C ALA A 236 11.20 12.16 1.02
N GLY A 237 11.22 10.97 0.42
CA GLY A 237 10.90 9.72 1.12
C GLY A 237 11.83 9.41 2.29
N MET A 238 13.13 9.72 2.16
CA MET A 238 14.10 9.48 3.22
C MET A 238 13.87 10.37 4.45
N VAL A 239 13.30 11.57 4.26
CA VAL A 239 12.80 12.38 5.39
C VAL A 239 11.71 11.62 6.14
N ALA A 240 10.77 11.00 5.42
CA ALA A 240 9.72 10.18 6.05
C ALA A 240 10.29 8.95 6.78
N VAL A 241 11.28 8.26 6.19
CA VAL A 241 12.00 7.14 6.84
C VAL A 241 12.68 7.60 8.14
N TRP A 242 13.25 8.80 8.15
CA TRP A 242 13.91 9.36 9.33
C TRP A 242 12.92 9.80 10.41
N CYS A 243 11.78 10.37 10.02
CA CYS A 243 10.73 10.83 10.93
C CYS A 243 9.96 9.66 11.57
N LEU A 244 9.68 8.59 10.83
CA LEU A 244 8.77 7.52 11.25
C LEU A 244 9.18 6.87 12.59
N PRO A 245 10.41 6.38 12.81
CA PRO A 245 10.79 5.76 14.09
C PRO A 245 10.78 6.74 15.26
N ARG A 246 11.10 8.02 15.01
CA ARG A 246 11.11 9.07 16.04
C ARG A 246 9.70 9.37 16.50
N LEU A 247 8.80 9.63 15.55
CA LEU A 247 7.41 9.91 15.85
C LEU A 247 6.73 8.70 16.51
N HIS A 248 7.01 7.49 16.00
CA HIS A 248 6.49 6.25 16.59
C HIS A 248 6.93 6.10 18.05
N SER A 249 8.23 6.27 18.33
CA SER A 249 8.76 6.23 19.70
C SER A 249 8.11 7.27 20.60
N MET A 250 7.95 8.51 20.14
CA MET A 250 7.29 9.58 20.92
C MET A 250 5.83 9.27 21.21
N MET A 251 5.08 8.82 20.21
CA MET A 251 3.66 8.53 20.37
C MET A 251 3.44 7.33 21.29
N HIS A 252 4.19 6.25 21.11
CA HIS A 252 4.00 5.01 21.87
C HIS A 252 4.51 5.08 23.33
N GLN A 253 5.19 6.16 23.74
CA GLN A 253 5.50 6.41 25.16
C GLN A 253 4.24 6.56 26.03
N MET A 254 3.12 7.01 25.46
CA MET A 254 1.87 7.23 26.20
C MET A 254 1.16 5.91 26.56
N LYS A 255 1.57 4.76 26.00
CA LYS A 255 1.06 3.38 26.24
C LYS A 255 -0.46 3.17 26.11
N ASN A 256 -1.25 4.19 25.81
CA ASN A 256 -2.70 4.11 25.64
C ASN A 256 -3.07 4.28 24.15
N PRO A 257 -3.45 3.20 23.44
CA PRO A 257 -3.72 3.26 22.00
C PRO A 257 -4.85 4.23 21.65
N VAL A 258 -5.86 4.40 22.51
CA VAL A 258 -6.98 5.34 22.28
C VAL A 258 -6.48 6.78 22.20
N LEU A 259 -5.57 7.15 23.11
CA LEU A 259 -5.03 8.49 23.18
C LEU A 259 -4.02 8.72 22.04
N VAL A 260 -3.16 7.75 21.78
CA VAL A 260 -2.20 7.79 20.66
C VAL A 260 -2.91 7.98 19.33
N LEU A 261 -3.89 7.14 19.02
CA LEU A 261 -4.63 7.20 17.76
C LEU A 261 -5.58 8.39 17.70
N GLY A 262 -6.15 8.82 18.83
CA GLY A 262 -6.94 10.05 18.90
C GLY A 262 -6.12 11.29 18.55
N ILE A 263 -4.91 11.43 19.12
CA ILE A 263 -3.97 12.50 18.76
C ILE A 263 -3.52 12.37 17.30
N GLY A 264 -3.20 11.15 16.86
CA GLY A 264 -2.88 10.87 15.46
C GLY A 264 -3.99 11.34 14.51
N GLY A 265 -5.24 10.98 14.82
CA GLY A 265 -6.43 11.42 14.09
C GLY A 265 -6.60 12.94 14.10
N PHE A 266 -6.34 13.61 15.22
CA PHE A 266 -6.39 15.06 15.31
C PHE A 266 -5.33 15.74 14.42
N ILE A 267 -4.09 15.26 14.45
CA ILE A 267 -3.01 15.77 13.59
C ILE A 267 -3.34 15.52 12.11
N LEU A 268 -3.85 14.33 11.77
CA LEU A 268 -4.33 14.03 10.42
C LEU A 268 -5.47 14.96 10.01
N GLY A 269 -6.36 15.31 10.94
CA GLY A 269 -7.41 16.31 10.76
C GLY A 269 -6.86 17.65 10.32
N ILE A 270 -5.87 18.18 11.05
CA ILE A 270 -5.21 19.46 10.70
C ILE A 270 -4.54 19.36 9.33
N LEU A 271 -3.79 18.28 9.07
CA LEU A 271 -3.15 18.07 7.78
C LEU A 271 -4.18 18.02 6.63
N GLY A 272 -5.31 17.35 6.84
CA GLY A 272 -6.41 17.25 5.89
C GLY A 272 -7.07 18.60 5.60
N VAL A 273 -7.15 19.49 6.59
CA VAL A 273 -7.63 20.87 6.37
C VAL A 273 -6.65 21.66 5.51
N ILE A 274 -5.35 21.57 5.78
CA ILE A 274 -4.34 22.32 5.02
C ILE A 274 -4.25 21.80 3.58
N GLY A 275 -4.36 20.48 3.37
CA GLY A 275 -4.24 19.86 2.05
C GLY A 275 -5.56 19.73 1.29
N GLY A 276 -6.67 20.04 1.94
CA GLY A 276 -8.01 19.85 1.41
C GLY A 276 -8.39 18.37 1.21
N PRO A 277 -9.62 18.12 0.70
CA PRO A 277 -10.17 16.78 0.56
C PRO A 277 -9.33 15.82 -0.30
N VAL A 278 -8.63 16.33 -1.32
CA VAL A 278 -7.76 15.55 -2.22
C VAL A 278 -6.58 14.91 -1.47
N SER A 279 -6.18 15.47 -0.32
CA SER A 279 -5.10 14.91 0.50
C SER A 279 -5.54 13.71 1.36
N LEU A 280 -6.84 13.48 1.55
CA LEU A 280 -7.39 12.45 2.42
C LEU A 280 -7.33 11.05 1.78
N PHE A 281 -7.64 10.02 2.58
CA PHE A 281 -7.75 8.62 2.13
C PHE A 281 -6.46 8.02 1.54
N LYS A 282 -6.58 6.80 1.00
CA LYS A 282 -5.49 6.04 0.38
C LYS A 282 -4.85 6.73 -0.83
N GLY A 283 -5.55 7.64 -1.51
CA GLY A 283 -5.03 8.43 -2.63
C GLY A 283 -5.30 7.86 -4.02
N LEU A 284 -6.00 6.74 -4.18
CA LEU A 284 -6.18 6.14 -5.51
C LEU A 284 -7.08 7.00 -6.41
N ASP A 285 -8.25 7.36 -5.91
CA ASP A 285 -9.22 8.17 -6.66
C ASP A 285 -8.77 9.64 -6.69
N GLU A 286 -8.10 10.08 -5.62
CA GLU A 286 -7.60 11.45 -5.48
C GLU A 286 -6.43 11.74 -6.43
N MET A 287 -5.62 10.74 -6.81
CA MET A 287 -4.61 10.92 -7.88
C MET A 287 -5.27 11.27 -9.22
N GLN A 288 -6.41 10.66 -9.54
CA GLN A 288 -7.15 10.98 -10.77
C GLN A 288 -7.71 12.40 -10.73
N GLN A 289 -8.26 12.80 -9.58
CA GLN A 289 -8.75 14.17 -9.36
C GLN A 289 -7.63 15.20 -9.50
N MET A 290 -6.43 14.87 -8.98
CA MET A 290 -5.26 15.74 -9.06
C MET A 290 -4.81 15.98 -10.50
N VAL A 291 -4.80 14.95 -11.36
CA VAL A 291 -4.49 15.12 -12.80
C VAL A 291 -5.60 15.83 -13.56
N ALA A 292 -6.86 15.57 -13.21
CA ALA A 292 -8.00 16.19 -13.88
C ALA A 292 -8.11 17.70 -13.59
N ASN A 293 -7.58 18.17 -12.45
CA ASN A 293 -7.66 19.56 -12.05
C ASN A 293 -6.51 20.40 -12.63
N GLN A 294 -6.75 21.00 -13.79
CA GLN A 294 -5.79 21.88 -14.48
C GLN A 294 -5.50 23.19 -13.73
N ALA A 295 -6.23 23.50 -12.65
CA ALA A 295 -6.00 24.72 -11.88
C ALA A 295 -4.86 24.59 -10.84
N PHE A 296 -4.33 23.40 -10.60
CA PHE A 296 -3.26 23.22 -9.63
C PHE A 296 -1.93 23.75 -10.14
N SER A 297 -1.32 24.63 -9.34
CA SER A 297 0.00 25.19 -9.54
C SER A 297 1.11 24.28 -9.02
N THR A 298 2.37 24.58 -9.34
CA THR A 298 3.55 23.91 -8.77
C THR A 298 3.51 23.85 -7.24
N SER A 299 3.08 24.94 -6.59
CA SER A 299 2.96 25.01 -5.13
C SER A 299 1.87 24.12 -4.57
N ASP A 300 0.75 23.94 -5.30
CA ASP A 300 -0.35 23.10 -4.84
C ASP A 300 0.06 21.62 -4.86
N TYR A 301 0.70 21.18 -5.94
CA TYR A 301 1.23 19.82 -6.03
C TYR A 301 2.31 19.57 -4.98
N PHE A 302 3.19 20.54 -4.74
CA PHE A 302 4.20 20.45 -3.67
C PHE A 302 3.54 20.30 -2.29
N LEU A 303 2.53 21.13 -2.00
CA LEU A 303 1.78 21.08 -0.75
C LEU A 303 1.10 19.72 -0.56
N LEU A 304 0.42 19.21 -1.59
CA LEU A 304 -0.22 17.90 -1.57
C LEU A 304 0.79 16.78 -1.32
N ALA A 305 1.96 16.80 -1.96
CA ALA A 305 3.02 15.83 -1.72
C ALA A 305 3.51 15.85 -0.26
N VAL A 306 3.80 17.03 0.28
CA VAL A 306 4.27 17.21 1.66
C VAL A 306 3.21 16.74 2.66
N ILE A 307 1.95 17.15 2.47
CA ILE A 307 0.85 16.80 3.36
C ILE A 307 0.57 15.31 3.32
N LYS A 308 0.53 14.69 2.14
CA LYS A 308 0.29 13.25 2.03
C LYS A 308 1.42 12.45 2.67
N LEU A 309 2.67 12.88 2.48
CA LEU A 309 3.82 12.24 3.10
C LEU A 309 3.81 12.38 4.63
N ALA A 310 3.47 13.57 5.14
CA ALA A 310 3.29 13.80 6.56
C ALA A 310 2.14 12.97 7.15
N ALA A 311 1.01 12.92 6.45
CA ALA A 311 -0.15 12.12 6.86
C ALA A 311 0.17 10.63 6.89
N LEU A 312 0.89 10.12 5.89
CA LEU A 312 1.41 8.75 5.87
C LEU A 312 2.27 8.45 7.10
N VAL A 313 3.22 9.33 7.43
CA VAL A 313 4.12 9.16 8.58
C VAL A 313 3.35 9.21 9.89
N VAL A 314 2.44 10.18 10.07
CA VAL A 314 1.62 10.32 11.28
C VAL A 314 0.72 9.10 11.45
N ALA A 315 0.02 8.68 10.39
CA ALA A 315 -0.89 7.54 10.46
C ALA A 315 -0.14 6.25 10.81
N ALA A 316 1.00 5.98 10.17
CA ALA A 316 1.83 4.83 10.46
C ALA A 316 2.44 4.89 11.88
N ALA A 317 2.98 6.05 12.28
CA ALA A 317 3.59 6.24 13.59
C ALA A 317 2.59 6.14 14.76
N SER A 318 1.32 6.47 14.51
CA SER A 318 0.24 6.35 15.51
C SER A 318 -0.25 4.90 15.66
N GLY A 319 0.11 4.01 14.74
CA GLY A 319 -0.33 2.61 14.74
C GLY A 319 -1.69 2.36 14.06
N PHE A 320 -2.15 3.24 13.16
CA PHE A 320 -3.35 2.93 12.36
C PHE A 320 -3.13 1.67 11.51
N ARG A 321 -4.20 0.88 11.32
CA ARG A 321 -4.13 -0.36 10.55
C ARG A 321 -4.29 -0.08 9.06
N GLY A 322 -3.16 0.08 8.37
CA GLY A 322 -3.13 0.29 6.93
C GLY A 322 -1.73 0.21 6.35
N GLY A 323 -1.64 0.16 5.03
CA GLY A 323 -0.40 0.10 4.28
C GLY A 323 0.06 1.46 3.73
N ARG A 324 1.30 1.46 3.25
CA ARG A 324 2.05 2.67 2.87
C ARG A 324 2.19 2.85 1.36
N ILE A 325 1.89 1.84 0.55
CA ILE A 325 2.15 1.83 -0.88
C ILE A 325 1.25 2.85 -1.57
N PHE A 326 -0.06 2.82 -1.35
CA PHE A 326 -0.98 3.70 -2.09
C PHE A 326 -0.73 5.19 -1.78
N PRO A 327 -0.58 5.61 -0.51
CA PRO A 327 -0.21 6.99 -0.21
C PRO A 327 1.17 7.38 -0.76
N ALA A 328 2.13 6.46 -0.80
CA ALA A 328 3.44 6.73 -1.41
C ALA A 328 3.33 6.96 -2.92
N VAL A 329 2.50 6.20 -3.61
CA VAL A 329 2.23 6.40 -5.04
C VAL A 329 1.59 7.77 -5.26
N PHE A 330 0.62 8.17 -4.42
CA PHE A 330 0.06 9.54 -4.46
C PHE A 330 1.14 10.61 -4.31
N VAL A 331 2.05 10.46 -3.33
CA VAL A 331 3.18 11.38 -3.15
C VAL A 331 4.04 11.42 -4.41
N GLY A 332 4.31 10.28 -5.03
CA GLY A 332 5.07 10.19 -6.28
C GLY A 332 4.39 10.92 -7.44
N VAL A 333 3.07 10.78 -7.59
CA VAL A 333 2.31 11.51 -8.62
C VAL A 333 2.35 13.02 -8.34
N ALA A 334 2.08 13.44 -7.11
CA ALA A 334 2.09 14.86 -6.75
C ALA A 334 3.47 15.49 -6.99
N LEU A 335 4.55 14.83 -6.58
CA LEU A 335 5.92 15.28 -6.86
C LEU A 335 6.24 15.29 -8.36
N GLY A 336 5.81 14.28 -9.11
CA GLY A 336 6.04 14.22 -10.55
C GLY A 336 5.32 15.33 -11.31
N LEU A 337 4.07 15.61 -10.97
CA LEU A 337 3.30 16.73 -11.54
C LEU A 337 3.91 18.07 -11.14
N MET A 338 4.31 18.23 -9.87
CA MET A 338 5.02 19.42 -9.40
C MET A 338 6.29 19.68 -10.22
N LEU A 339 7.11 18.66 -10.47
CA LEU A 339 8.35 18.78 -11.22
C LEU A 339 8.11 19.06 -12.71
N HIS A 340 7.06 18.48 -13.29
CA HIS A 340 6.66 18.79 -14.67
C HIS A 340 6.19 20.23 -14.80
N GLU A 341 5.34 20.69 -13.89
CA GLU A 341 4.84 22.07 -13.89
C GLU A 341 5.99 23.08 -13.69
N HIS A 342 6.98 22.72 -12.88
CA HIS A 342 8.16 23.55 -12.66
C HIS A 342 9.11 23.57 -13.87
N VAL A 343 9.25 22.44 -14.58
CA VAL A 343 10.11 22.30 -15.75
C VAL A 343 9.33 21.62 -16.88
N PRO A 344 8.47 22.36 -17.61
CA PRO A 344 7.59 21.79 -18.65
C PRO A 344 8.35 21.10 -19.80
N ALA A 345 9.65 21.42 -19.94
CA ALA A 345 10.55 20.78 -20.89
C ALA A 345 10.77 19.29 -20.63
N VAL A 346 10.62 18.82 -19.37
CA VAL A 346 10.68 17.39 -19.05
C VAL A 346 9.27 16.82 -19.11
N PRO A 347 8.99 15.84 -19.99
CA PRO A 347 7.64 15.27 -20.12
C PRO A 347 7.08 14.71 -18.81
N ALA A 348 5.81 14.98 -18.54
CA ALA A 348 5.10 14.49 -17.34
C ALA A 348 5.20 12.97 -17.15
N ALA A 349 5.25 12.22 -18.26
CA ALA A 349 5.40 10.78 -18.25
C ALA A 349 6.71 10.35 -17.55
N ILE A 350 7.81 11.10 -17.74
CA ILE A 350 9.11 10.84 -17.09
C ILE A 350 9.07 11.30 -15.64
N THR A 351 8.61 12.52 -15.37
CA THR A 351 8.63 13.07 -14.00
C THR A 351 7.73 12.25 -13.06
N VAL A 352 6.53 11.88 -13.50
CA VAL A 352 5.59 11.07 -12.69
C VAL A 352 6.09 9.64 -12.52
N SER A 353 6.49 8.95 -13.58
CA SER A 353 6.95 7.56 -13.47
C SER A 353 8.24 7.43 -12.63
N CYS A 354 9.20 8.33 -12.80
CA CYS A 354 10.45 8.32 -12.03
C CYS A 354 10.25 8.75 -10.58
N ALA A 355 9.33 9.68 -10.30
CA ALA A 355 9.00 10.06 -8.92
C ALA A 355 8.31 8.91 -8.18
N ILE A 356 7.37 8.20 -8.83
CA ILE A 356 6.74 6.99 -8.28
C ILE A 356 7.78 5.91 -8.03
N LEU A 357 8.66 5.64 -9.00
CA LEU A 357 9.75 4.67 -8.84
C LEU A 357 10.60 5.01 -7.62
N GLY A 358 11.05 6.26 -7.49
CA GLY A 358 11.87 6.72 -6.38
C GLY A 358 11.18 6.55 -5.02
N ILE A 359 9.97 7.08 -4.86
CA ILE A 359 9.26 7.05 -3.57
C ILE A 359 8.81 5.64 -3.17
N VAL A 360 8.33 4.83 -4.12
CA VAL A 360 7.93 3.44 -3.84
C VAL A 360 9.16 2.60 -3.47
N LEU A 361 10.32 2.89 -4.06
CA LEU A 361 11.57 2.21 -3.71
C LEU A 361 12.04 2.55 -2.30
N VAL A 362 11.79 3.78 -1.83
CA VAL A 362 12.03 4.14 -0.42
C VAL A 362 11.14 3.34 0.51
N VAL A 363 9.85 3.26 0.21
CA VAL A 363 8.84 2.66 1.11
C VAL A 363 8.91 1.15 1.15
N THR A 364 9.12 0.50 -0.01
CA THR A 364 9.02 -0.96 -0.15
C THR A 364 10.37 -1.65 -0.16
N ARG A 365 11.43 -0.94 -0.57
CA ARG A 365 12.75 -1.52 -0.87
C ARG A 365 12.74 -2.66 -1.88
N ASP A 366 11.75 -2.64 -2.78
CA ASP A 366 11.58 -3.61 -3.85
C ASP A 366 11.65 -2.91 -5.21
N GLY A 367 12.71 -3.21 -5.96
CA GLY A 367 12.94 -2.65 -7.29
C GLY A 367 11.88 -3.07 -8.30
N TRP A 368 11.39 -4.31 -8.22
CA TRP A 368 10.37 -4.79 -9.15
C TRP A 368 9.02 -4.14 -8.88
N LEU A 369 8.61 -4.05 -7.61
CA LEU A 369 7.37 -3.38 -7.25
C LEU A 369 7.41 -1.90 -7.61
N SER A 370 8.55 -1.24 -7.41
CA SER A 370 8.73 0.17 -7.78
C SER A 370 8.65 0.40 -9.29
N LEU A 371 9.29 -0.46 -10.09
CA LEU A 371 9.22 -0.41 -11.55
C LEU A 371 7.80 -0.70 -12.05
N PHE A 372 7.14 -1.71 -11.46
CA PHE A 372 5.76 -2.06 -11.76
C PHE A 372 4.80 -0.92 -11.47
N MET A 373 4.88 -0.30 -10.30
CA MET A 373 4.00 0.82 -9.94
C MET A 373 4.17 2.00 -10.89
N ALA A 374 5.41 2.34 -11.26
CA ALA A 374 5.68 3.38 -12.24
C ALA A 374 5.04 3.05 -13.61
N ALA A 375 5.20 1.81 -14.08
CA ALA A 375 4.70 1.37 -15.38
C ALA A 375 3.17 1.23 -15.45
N VAL A 376 2.51 0.90 -14.34
CA VAL A 376 1.04 0.77 -14.32
C VAL A 376 0.34 2.11 -14.14
N VAL A 377 0.94 3.04 -13.39
CA VAL A 377 0.38 4.38 -13.23
C VAL A 377 0.58 5.23 -14.49
N VAL A 378 1.73 5.07 -15.17
CA VAL A 378 2.01 5.68 -16.47
C VAL A 378 2.16 4.56 -17.51
N PRO A 379 1.05 4.05 -18.09
CA PRO A 379 1.04 2.87 -18.95
C PRO A 379 1.64 3.16 -20.33
N ASN A 380 2.96 3.31 -20.36
CA ASN A 380 3.73 3.50 -21.58
C ASN A 380 4.97 2.60 -21.59
N THR A 381 4.96 1.61 -22.48
CA THR A 381 6.04 0.62 -22.59
C THR A 381 7.36 1.24 -23.07
N THR A 382 7.34 2.40 -23.74
CA THR A 382 8.57 3.10 -24.17
C THR A 382 9.40 3.60 -22.98
N LEU A 383 8.79 3.78 -21.80
CA LEU A 383 9.48 4.20 -20.58
C LEU A 383 10.24 3.07 -19.89
N LEU A 384 9.92 1.80 -20.17
CA LEU A 384 10.48 0.67 -19.41
C LEU A 384 12.02 0.62 -19.44
N PRO A 385 12.71 0.79 -20.60
CA PRO A 385 14.16 0.82 -20.61
C PRO A 385 14.73 1.98 -19.79
N LEU A 386 14.10 3.17 -19.85
CA LEU A 386 14.51 4.34 -19.05
C LEU A 386 14.36 4.06 -17.57
N LEU A 387 13.21 3.54 -17.14
CA LEU A 387 12.95 3.19 -15.74
C LEU A 387 13.94 2.15 -15.21
N CYS A 388 14.30 1.16 -16.03
CA CYS A 388 15.34 0.18 -15.69
C CYS A 388 16.72 0.83 -15.50
N ILE A 389 17.09 1.80 -16.35
CA ILE A 389 18.37 2.53 -16.21
C ILE A 389 18.34 3.44 -14.97
N VAL A 390 17.26 4.19 -14.77
CA VAL A 390 17.06 5.08 -13.61
C VAL A 390 17.00 4.32 -12.29
N MET A 391 16.56 3.06 -12.30
CA MET A 391 16.58 2.19 -11.12
C MET A 391 18.00 2.03 -10.54
N LEU A 392 19.05 2.03 -11.36
CA LEU A 392 20.42 1.84 -10.89
C LEU A 392 20.87 2.96 -9.93
N PRO A 393 20.90 4.25 -10.32
CA PRO A 393 21.26 5.32 -9.39
C PRO A 393 20.29 5.40 -8.21
N ALA A 394 18.98 5.17 -8.43
CA ALA A 394 17.98 5.12 -7.37
C ALA A 394 18.29 4.05 -6.31
N TRP A 395 18.64 2.83 -6.74
CA TRP A 395 19.01 1.72 -5.86
C TRP A 395 20.32 2.00 -5.12
N LEU A 396 21.33 2.58 -5.81
CA LEU A 396 22.61 2.93 -5.20
C LEU A 396 22.47 3.98 -4.09
N LEU A 397 21.60 4.99 -4.26
CA LEU A 397 21.31 5.98 -3.22
C LEU A 397 20.72 5.37 -1.95
N LEU A 398 20.10 4.20 -2.10
CA LEU A 398 19.33 3.51 -1.08
C LEU A 398 20.05 2.28 -0.50
N ALA A 399 21.08 1.77 -1.18
CA ALA A 399 21.89 0.66 -0.69
C ALA A 399 22.47 0.99 0.70
N GLY A 400 22.22 0.10 1.68
CA GLY A 400 22.67 0.26 3.07
C GLY A 400 21.93 1.32 3.90
N LYS A 401 20.94 2.03 3.34
CA LYS A 401 20.11 2.99 4.10
C LYS A 401 18.96 2.27 4.83
N PRO A 402 18.43 2.83 5.93
CA PRO A 402 17.33 2.24 6.68
C PRO A 402 16.06 2.08 5.82
N MET A 403 15.29 1.04 6.10
CA MET A 403 13.96 0.83 5.51
C MET A 403 12.92 1.66 6.26
N MET A 404 11.79 1.96 5.61
CA MET A 404 10.65 2.64 6.23
C MET A 404 9.90 1.73 7.20
N MET A 405 10.57 1.25 8.25
CA MET A 405 10.00 0.39 9.28
C MET A 405 10.52 0.81 10.65
N VAL A 406 9.74 0.53 11.68
CA VAL A 406 10.16 0.69 13.06
C VAL A 406 10.71 -0.64 13.55
N ASN A 407 11.90 -0.62 14.15
CA ASN A 407 12.48 -1.82 14.74
C ASN A 407 11.59 -2.28 15.91
N ARG A 408 11.16 -3.54 15.88
CA ARG A 408 10.45 -4.14 17.02
C ARG A 408 11.30 -4.00 18.29
N PRO A 409 10.74 -3.51 19.41
CA PRO A 409 11.39 -3.67 20.70
C PRO A 409 11.64 -5.17 20.89
N LYS A 410 12.87 -5.57 21.23
CA LYS A 410 13.18 -6.97 21.57
C LYS A 410 12.20 -7.39 22.67
N GLN A 411 11.22 -8.23 22.35
CA GLN A 411 10.41 -8.87 23.37
C GLN A 411 11.39 -9.69 24.21
N GLN A 412 11.51 -9.34 25.49
CA GLN A 412 12.21 -10.14 26.48
C GLN A 412 11.66 -11.57 26.38
N PRO A 413 12.52 -12.60 26.29
CA PRO A 413 12.04 -13.98 26.25
C PRO A 413 11.12 -14.21 27.46
N PRO A 414 10.06 -15.02 27.31
CA PRO A 414 9.21 -15.34 28.44
C PRO A 414 10.11 -15.85 29.57
N HIS A 415 9.98 -15.26 30.75
CA HIS A 415 10.63 -15.80 31.94
C HIS A 415 10.17 -17.25 32.06
N ASP A 416 11.08 -18.18 31.82
CA ASP A 416 10.93 -19.56 32.21
C ASP A 416 10.80 -19.54 33.73
N ASN A 417 9.55 -19.62 34.21
CA ASN A 417 9.29 -19.98 35.59
C ASN A 417 9.69 -21.45 35.72
N VAL A 418 10.90 -21.64 36.24
CA VAL A 418 11.40 -22.88 36.85
C VAL A 418 10.55 -23.24 38.07
#